data_AF-W6ZTL3-F1
#
_entry.id   AF-W6ZTL3-F1
#
_cell.length_a   1.000
_cell.length_b   1.000
_cell.length_c   1.000
_cell.angle_alpha   90.00
_cell.angle_beta   90.00
_cell.angle_gamma   90.00
#
_symmetry.space_group_name_H-M   'P 1'
#
loop_
_entity.id
_entity.type
_entity.pdbx_description
1 polymer ?
#
loop_
_entity_poly.entity_id
_entity_poly.type
_entity_poly.pdbx_seq_one_letter_code
_entity_poly.pdbx_strand_id
1 'polypeptide(L)'
;MADGGLSGYIGEVIKEMGCGGATKRASQRGDPKWCRENPWEGAGKRIKSWEESEEGKGRYMTVLQEGTRARSLCKSIDWWMRNIQLNEQRHYEWGQITCTPEATGWLGGNWDQDKCIVDPDQDVWGLYNSGRELRTSQNIERRLSLCMDLMTIFMQVLNDIGVSEEEWISNNEKKDPCDDMYKKLEGWIGPKAGKKVMDDWFAPKSREGQPSQRIIRIENSNKGGPWGEFFGLVKTIAVGLQCSQSADQGAEYMTSCVYRNEDNCQPTPPEDQISKIQEEWINRDKTGQEVETQLTKTETRTGEQLKQYIEKSEPNTVGAIIGGVLSIILAMSSLYGIWRISNTSLKARRETKKPEAPEQINKVGVRYPVTFS
;
A
#
# COMPACT_ATOMS: atom_id res chain seq x y z
N MET A 1 -5.23 -17.38 4.63
CA MET A 1 -5.45 -16.08 3.97
C MET A 1 -5.93 -16.37 2.57
N ALA A 2 -7.12 -15.91 2.17
CA ALA A 2 -7.73 -16.31 0.90
C ALA A 2 -7.02 -15.76 -0.35
N ASP A 3 -6.30 -14.64 -0.23
CA ASP A 3 -5.70 -13.94 -1.39
C ASP A 3 -4.17 -14.12 -1.53
N GLY A 4 -3.49 -14.83 -0.61
CA GLY A 4 -2.02 -14.93 -0.57
C GLY A 4 -1.30 -13.57 -0.43
N GLY A 5 -0.09 -13.56 0.15
CA GLY A 5 0.75 -12.35 0.14
C GLY A 5 0.33 -11.16 1.03
N LEU A 6 0.98 -10.02 0.81
CA LEU A 6 0.81 -8.78 1.56
C LEU A 6 -0.51 -8.08 1.21
N SER A 7 -0.92 -8.09 -0.06
CA SER A 7 -2.19 -7.50 -0.51
C SER A 7 -3.39 -8.10 0.22
N GLY A 8 -3.37 -9.42 0.47
CA GLY A 8 -4.37 -10.09 1.28
C GLY A 8 -4.40 -9.59 2.73
N TYR A 9 -3.22 -9.47 3.36
CA TYR A 9 -3.09 -8.91 4.71
C TYR A 9 -3.63 -7.47 4.79
N ILE A 10 -3.28 -6.61 3.84
CA ILE A 10 -3.76 -5.23 3.81
C ILE A 10 -5.29 -5.20 3.65
N GLY A 11 -5.87 -6.15 2.92
CA GLY A 11 -7.32 -6.34 2.88
C GLY A 11 -7.94 -6.58 4.26
N GLU A 12 -7.28 -7.35 5.14
CA GLU A 12 -7.71 -7.55 6.52
C GLU A 12 -7.52 -6.30 7.38
N VAL A 13 -6.40 -5.57 7.21
CA VAL A 13 -6.17 -4.29 7.90
C VAL A 13 -7.30 -3.31 7.56
N ILE A 14 -7.70 -3.20 6.29
CA ILE A 14 -8.82 -2.33 5.86
C ILE A 14 -10.13 -2.69 6.55
N LYS A 15 -10.39 -3.99 6.78
CA LYS A 15 -11.59 -4.41 7.52
C LYS A 15 -11.53 -3.94 8.97
N GLU A 16 -10.36 -4.03 9.61
CA GLU A 16 -10.16 -3.60 11.00
C GLU A 16 -10.25 -2.08 11.19
N MET A 17 -9.93 -1.30 10.15
CA MET A 17 -10.10 0.16 10.18
C MET A 17 -11.57 0.55 10.38
N GLY A 18 -12.50 -0.37 10.10
CA GLY A 18 -13.92 -0.07 10.23
C GLY A 18 -14.37 1.04 9.28
N CYS A 19 -13.72 1.19 8.10
CA CYS A 19 -14.16 2.14 7.06
C CYS A 19 -15.54 1.78 6.46
N GLY A 20 -16.34 0.95 7.15
CA GLY A 20 -17.49 0.24 6.65
C GLY A 20 -18.81 0.94 6.95
N GLY A 21 -19.63 1.04 5.91
CA GLY A 21 -21.09 1.10 6.04
C GLY A 21 -21.74 2.44 5.77
N ALA A 22 -20.98 3.49 5.47
CA ALA A 22 -21.55 4.78 5.09
C ALA A 22 -22.17 4.71 3.68
N THR A 23 -23.33 4.10 3.60
CA THR A 23 -24.37 4.58 2.69
C THR A 23 -24.55 6.08 3.00
N LYS A 24 -23.95 6.92 2.16
CA LYS A 24 -24.17 8.37 2.02
C LYS A 24 -23.95 9.32 3.20
N ARG A 25 -23.72 8.88 4.43
CA ARG A 25 -23.44 9.81 5.55
C ARG A 25 -21.95 10.13 5.59
N ALA A 26 -21.64 11.41 5.34
CA ALA A 26 -20.31 12.01 5.40
C ALA A 26 -19.48 11.43 6.56
N SER A 27 -18.21 11.12 6.30
CA SER A 27 -17.32 10.50 7.29
C SER A 27 -17.38 11.28 8.59
N GLN A 28 -17.65 10.59 9.69
CA GLN A 28 -17.85 11.22 10.98
C GLN A 28 -16.51 11.67 11.56
N ARG A 29 -16.56 12.60 12.52
CA ARG A 29 -15.39 13.18 13.20
C ARG A 29 -14.53 12.15 13.95
N GLY A 30 -14.93 10.88 13.99
CA GLY A 30 -14.20 9.77 14.62
C GLY A 30 -13.65 8.72 13.65
N ASP A 31 -13.90 8.83 12.34
CA ASP A 31 -13.37 7.86 11.38
C ASP A 31 -11.85 8.01 11.23
N PRO A 32 -11.10 6.91 11.00
CA PRO A 32 -9.67 7.00 10.72
C PRO A 32 -9.36 7.98 9.59
N LYS A 33 -8.25 8.72 9.70
CA LYS A 33 -7.88 9.76 8.74
C LYS A 33 -7.81 9.21 7.31
N TRP A 34 -7.25 8.01 7.12
CA TRP A 34 -7.21 7.34 5.83
C TRP A 34 -8.62 7.12 5.23
N CYS A 35 -9.61 6.70 6.03
CA CYS A 35 -10.98 6.51 5.53
C CYS A 35 -11.61 7.84 5.07
N ARG A 36 -11.28 8.97 5.72
CA ARG A 36 -11.78 10.31 5.38
C ARG A 36 -11.15 10.85 4.10
N GLU A 37 -9.85 10.64 3.93
CA GLU A 37 -9.09 11.14 2.78
C GLU A 37 -9.26 10.28 1.53
N ASN A 38 -9.54 8.99 1.71
CA ASN A 38 -9.67 8.02 0.62
C ASN A 38 -11.05 7.33 0.63
N PRO A 39 -12.14 8.10 0.42
CA PRO A 39 -13.49 7.56 0.46
C PRO A 39 -13.73 6.55 -0.66
N TRP A 40 -14.53 5.52 -0.34
CA TRP A 40 -14.96 4.49 -1.29
C TRP A 40 -15.78 5.07 -2.45
N GLU A 41 -16.53 6.14 -2.19
CA GLU A 41 -17.38 6.82 -3.16
C GLU A 41 -16.70 8.08 -3.68
N GLY A 42 -15.97 7.93 -4.79
CA GLY A 42 -15.28 9.03 -5.46
C GLY A 42 -14.61 8.53 -6.72
N ALA A 43 -15.39 8.23 -7.75
CA ALA A 43 -14.88 7.67 -8.99
C ALA A 43 -13.74 8.54 -9.56
N GLY A 44 -12.54 7.96 -9.63
CA GLY A 44 -11.38 8.56 -10.30
C GLY A 44 -10.62 9.64 -9.53
N LYS A 45 -10.87 9.85 -8.23
CA LYS A 45 -10.00 10.74 -7.45
C LYS A 45 -8.64 10.07 -7.22
N ARG A 46 -7.58 10.88 -7.33
CA ARG A 46 -6.23 10.49 -6.90
C ARG A 46 -6.26 10.21 -5.40
N ILE A 47 -5.66 9.10 -5.00
CA ILE A 47 -5.45 8.81 -3.58
C ILE A 47 -4.49 9.85 -3.00
N LYS A 48 -4.86 10.43 -1.85
CA LYS A 48 -3.93 11.25 -1.06
C LYS A 48 -3.12 10.31 -0.19
N SER A 49 -1.80 10.39 -0.32
CA SER A 49 -0.87 9.63 0.52
C SER A 49 -0.68 10.30 1.88
N TRP A 50 -0.22 9.52 2.85
CA TRP A 50 0.24 10.02 4.16
C TRP A 50 1.21 11.20 4.03
N GLU A 51 2.11 11.10 3.07
CA GLU A 51 3.17 12.07 2.74
C GLU A 51 2.63 13.42 2.25
N GLU A 52 1.50 13.42 1.54
CA GLU A 52 0.81 14.65 1.14
C GLU A 52 0.09 15.34 2.30
N SER A 53 -0.04 14.66 3.44
CA SER A 53 -0.65 15.21 4.65
C SER A 53 0.39 15.96 5.51
N GLU A 54 -0.07 16.91 6.35
CA GLU A 54 0.85 17.71 7.19
C GLU A 54 1.67 16.87 8.18
N GLU A 55 1.21 15.66 8.50
CA GLU A 55 1.88 14.70 9.39
C GLU A 55 3.05 13.98 8.70
N GLY A 56 3.15 14.02 7.37
CA GLY A 56 4.16 13.31 6.59
C GLY A 56 5.43 14.11 6.27
N LYS A 57 5.52 15.39 6.64
CA LYS A 57 6.68 16.25 6.34
C LYS A 57 7.85 15.95 7.28
N GLY A 58 8.53 14.82 7.06
CA GLY A 58 9.84 14.55 7.63
C GLY A 58 10.90 15.54 7.13
N ARG A 59 11.96 15.77 7.91
CA ARG A 59 13.01 16.75 7.56
C ARG A 59 14.10 16.22 6.62
N TYR A 60 14.16 14.92 6.35
CA TYR A 60 15.40 14.27 5.88
C TYR A 60 15.26 13.35 4.66
N MET A 61 14.05 13.14 4.12
CA MET A 61 13.87 12.53 2.80
C MET A 61 12.99 13.43 1.96
N THR A 62 13.36 13.63 0.70
CA THR A 62 12.51 14.40 -0.20
C THR A 62 11.21 13.64 -0.43
N VAL A 63 10.11 14.38 -0.49
CA VAL A 63 8.73 13.88 -0.63
C VAL A 63 8.47 13.04 -1.91
N LEU A 64 9.47 12.85 -2.75
CA LEU A 64 9.38 12.00 -3.95
C LEU A 64 10.09 10.65 -3.73
N GLN A 65 11.03 10.59 -2.78
CA GLN A 65 11.83 9.41 -2.46
C GLN A 65 11.06 8.38 -1.64
N GLU A 66 10.20 8.83 -0.72
CA GLU A 66 9.50 7.93 0.19
C GLU A 66 8.46 7.10 -0.57
N GLY A 67 7.67 7.73 -1.45
CA GLY A 67 6.65 7.04 -2.25
C GLY A 67 7.21 5.92 -3.13
N THR A 68 8.35 6.12 -3.78
CA THR A 68 8.99 5.09 -4.63
C THR A 68 9.52 3.94 -3.77
N ARG A 69 10.20 4.23 -2.66
CA ARG A 69 10.70 3.21 -1.72
C ARG A 69 9.57 2.39 -1.11
N ALA A 70 8.52 3.06 -0.64
CA ALA A 70 7.35 2.42 -0.06
C ALA A 70 6.65 1.50 -1.07
N ARG A 71 6.52 1.95 -2.32
CA ARG A 71 5.95 1.13 -3.40
C ARG A 71 6.79 -0.11 -3.71
N SER A 72 8.11 0.06 -3.84
CA SER A 72 9.02 -1.06 -4.07
C SER A 72 9.01 -2.06 -2.91
N LEU A 73 8.97 -1.57 -1.65
CA LEU A 73 8.83 -2.43 -0.46
C LEU A 73 7.52 -3.21 -0.51
N CYS A 74 6.39 -2.57 -0.79
CA CYS A 74 5.09 -3.22 -0.90
C CYS A 74 5.09 -4.35 -1.92
N LYS A 75 5.64 -4.11 -3.12
CA LYS A 75 5.75 -5.13 -4.17
C LYS A 75 6.68 -6.27 -3.77
N SER A 76 7.87 -5.93 -3.25
CA SER A 76 8.89 -6.89 -2.83
C SER A 76 8.35 -7.82 -1.75
N ILE A 77 7.73 -7.25 -0.70
CA ILE A 77 7.15 -8.03 0.39
C ILE A 77 5.96 -8.85 -0.13
N ASP A 78 5.07 -8.30 -0.98
CA ASP A 78 3.94 -9.07 -1.52
C ASP A 78 4.42 -10.32 -2.28
N TRP A 79 5.39 -10.16 -3.18
CA TRP A 79 5.98 -11.27 -3.94
C TRP A 79 6.66 -12.28 -3.04
N TRP A 80 7.46 -11.81 -2.10
CA TRP A 80 8.13 -12.67 -1.14
C TRP A 80 7.12 -13.47 -0.30
N MET A 81 6.08 -12.82 0.23
CA MET A 81 5.00 -13.45 1.01
C MET A 81 4.14 -14.44 0.19
N ARG A 82 4.16 -14.38 -1.14
CA ARG A 82 3.51 -15.40 -2.01
C ARG A 82 4.38 -16.63 -2.21
N ASN A 83 5.69 -16.49 -2.03
CA ASN A 83 6.67 -17.55 -2.25
C ASN A 83 7.09 -18.27 -0.97
N ILE A 84 6.59 -17.86 0.20
CA ILE A 84 6.75 -18.62 1.45
C ILE A 84 5.84 -19.85 1.43
N GLN A 85 6.37 -20.99 1.86
CA GLN A 85 5.57 -22.21 2.03
C GLN A 85 5.49 -22.56 3.51
N LEU A 86 4.37 -23.16 3.90
CA LEU A 86 4.19 -23.66 5.25
C LEU A 86 5.13 -24.85 5.43
N ASN A 87 5.98 -24.81 6.46
CA ASN A 87 6.77 -25.97 6.84
C ASN A 87 5.82 -27.00 7.47
N GLU A 88 5.46 -28.04 6.72
CA GLU A 88 4.51 -29.07 7.19
C GLU A 88 5.01 -29.81 8.44
N GLN A 89 6.34 -29.92 8.61
CA GLN A 89 6.96 -30.60 9.74
C GLN A 89 6.92 -29.75 11.02
N ARG A 90 6.94 -28.43 10.87
CA ARG A 90 6.85 -27.47 11.98
C ARG A 90 5.58 -26.67 11.80
N HIS A 91 4.47 -27.26 12.27
CA HIS A 91 3.17 -26.59 12.30
C HIS A 91 3.35 -25.12 12.69
N TYR A 92 2.90 -24.21 11.83
CA TYR A 92 2.93 -22.74 12.00
C TYR A 92 4.27 -22.02 11.75
N GLU A 93 5.30 -22.67 11.22
CA GLU A 93 6.50 -22.00 10.70
C GLU A 93 6.43 -21.88 9.18
N TRP A 94 6.68 -20.68 8.67
CA TRP A 94 6.81 -20.45 7.24
C TRP A 94 8.31 -20.51 6.89
N GLY A 95 8.66 -21.47 6.05
CA GLY A 95 10.03 -21.63 5.58
C GLY A 95 10.27 -20.70 4.39
N GLN A 96 11.32 -19.90 4.45
CA GLN A 96 11.85 -19.22 3.27
C GLN A 96 12.60 -20.26 2.45
N ILE A 97 12.05 -20.64 1.29
CA ILE A 97 12.62 -21.74 0.52
C ILE A 97 13.77 -21.25 -0.37
N THR A 98 13.58 -20.13 -1.07
CA THR A 98 14.59 -19.60 -2.00
C THR A 98 14.41 -18.12 -2.35
N CYS A 99 13.18 -17.58 -2.31
CA CYS A 99 12.92 -16.18 -2.61
C CYS A 99 13.46 -15.28 -1.48
N THR A 100 14.51 -14.50 -1.76
CA THR A 100 15.03 -13.44 -0.86
C THR A 100 14.50 -12.08 -1.28
N PRO A 101 14.54 -11.06 -0.40
CA PRO A 101 14.14 -9.69 -0.77
C PRO A 101 14.83 -9.17 -2.04
N GLU A 102 16.13 -9.44 -2.22
CA GLU A 102 16.87 -9.07 -3.43
C GLU A 102 16.41 -9.84 -4.66
N ALA A 103 16.12 -11.14 -4.50
CA ALA A 103 15.67 -12.02 -5.58
C ALA A 103 14.29 -11.62 -6.13
N THR A 104 13.51 -10.81 -5.38
CA THR A 104 12.27 -10.20 -5.90
C THR A 104 12.53 -9.20 -7.02
N GLY A 105 13.73 -8.63 -7.10
CA GLY A 105 14.10 -7.64 -8.10
C GLY A 105 13.48 -6.26 -7.93
N TRP A 106 12.74 -5.96 -6.85
CA TRP A 106 12.11 -4.65 -6.63
C TRP A 106 12.96 -3.67 -5.81
N LEU A 107 13.96 -4.19 -5.07
CA LEU A 107 14.80 -3.44 -4.13
C LEU A 107 16.26 -3.29 -4.58
N GLY A 108 16.49 -3.17 -5.88
CA GLY A 108 17.84 -3.00 -6.47
C GLY A 108 18.49 -4.30 -6.98
N GLY A 109 17.93 -5.46 -6.66
CA GLY A 109 18.36 -6.76 -7.17
C GLY A 109 17.87 -7.07 -8.60
N ASN A 110 18.34 -8.18 -9.15
CA ASN A 110 17.75 -8.78 -10.36
C ASN A 110 16.63 -9.73 -9.92
N TRP A 111 15.49 -9.70 -10.59
CA TRP A 111 14.46 -10.70 -10.37
C TRP A 111 14.98 -12.08 -10.78
N ASP A 112 14.94 -13.02 -9.84
CA ASP A 112 15.30 -14.42 -10.03
C ASP A 112 14.01 -15.25 -10.18
N GLN A 113 13.66 -15.56 -11.43
CA GLN A 113 12.39 -16.23 -11.77
C GLN A 113 12.28 -17.64 -11.21
N ASP A 114 13.43 -18.31 -11.01
CA ASP A 114 13.47 -19.67 -10.48
C ASP A 114 13.28 -19.70 -8.96
N LYS A 115 13.67 -18.62 -8.27
CA LYS A 115 13.54 -18.49 -6.81
C LYS A 115 12.25 -17.79 -6.38
N CYS A 116 11.80 -16.79 -7.14
CA CYS A 116 10.61 -16.01 -6.86
C CYS A 116 9.61 -16.18 -8.00
N ILE A 117 8.84 -17.27 -7.94
CA ILE A 117 7.84 -17.61 -8.94
C ILE A 117 6.70 -16.60 -8.82
N VAL A 118 6.28 -16.07 -9.97
CA VAL A 118 5.18 -15.11 -10.07
C VAL A 118 4.00 -15.80 -10.76
N ASP A 119 2.86 -15.81 -10.09
CA ASP A 119 1.58 -16.13 -10.70
C ASP A 119 0.96 -14.82 -11.22
N PRO A 120 0.88 -14.61 -12.56
CA PRO A 120 0.33 -13.39 -13.15
C PRO A 120 -1.09 -13.07 -12.71
N ASP A 121 -1.90 -14.10 -12.41
CA ASP A 121 -3.29 -13.93 -12.00
C ASP A 121 -3.40 -13.44 -10.54
N GLN A 122 -2.31 -13.59 -9.78
CA GLN A 122 -2.22 -13.18 -8.38
C GLN A 122 -1.35 -11.94 -8.16
N ASP A 123 -0.43 -11.63 -9.06
CA ASP A 123 0.39 -10.43 -9.00
C ASP A 123 -0.39 -9.18 -9.43
N VAL A 124 -1.17 -8.70 -8.48
CA VAL A 124 -2.00 -7.51 -8.67
C VAL A 124 -1.19 -6.21 -8.55
N TRP A 125 0.06 -6.21 -8.08
CA TRP A 125 0.81 -4.98 -7.83
C TRP A 125 1.98 -4.75 -8.77
N GLY A 126 2.54 -5.79 -9.40
CA GLY A 126 3.71 -5.66 -10.28
C GLY A 126 3.54 -4.69 -11.44
N LEU A 127 2.31 -4.46 -11.89
CA LEU A 127 1.99 -3.53 -12.99
C LEU A 127 1.87 -2.05 -12.57
N TYR A 128 2.01 -1.73 -11.28
CA TYR A 128 1.81 -0.38 -10.74
C TYR A 128 3.14 0.33 -10.50
N ASN A 129 3.78 0.86 -11.53
CA ASN A 129 5.09 1.53 -11.41
C ASN A 129 4.99 2.97 -10.90
N SER A 130 6.09 3.55 -10.38
CA SER A 130 6.23 4.95 -9.90
C SER A 130 5.42 5.98 -10.70
N GLY A 131 5.47 5.93 -12.04
CA GLY A 131 4.78 6.89 -12.92
C GLY A 131 3.25 6.76 -13.01
N ARG A 132 2.63 5.73 -12.41
CA ARG A 132 1.17 5.54 -12.44
C ARG A 132 0.52 6.10 -11.17
N GLU A 133 -0.49 6.96 -11.36
CA GLU A 133 -1.35 7.42 -10.27
C GLU A 133 -2.29 6.31 -9.79
N LEU A 134 -2.47 6.22 -8.47
CA LEU A 134 -3.41 5.31 -7.82
C LEU A 134 -4.75 6.01 -7.60
N ARG A 135 -5.85 5.28 -7.83
CA ARG A 135 -7.23 5.76 -7.80
C ARG A 135 -8.01 5.05 -6.72
N THR A 136 -8.86 5.80 -6.04
CA THR A 136 -9.75 5.27 -4.99
C THR A 136 -10.81 4.30 -5.52
N SER A 137 -11.10 4.29 -6.82
CA SER A 137 -12.13 3.43 -7.40
C SER A 137 -11.75 1.95 -7.49
N GLN A 138 -10.46 1.61 -7.42
CA GLN A 138 -9.99 0.23 -7.55
C GLN A 138 -9.52 -0.30 -6.19
N ASN A 139 -10.10 -1.42 -5.75
CA ASN A 139 -9.74 -2.03 -4.46
C ASN A 139 -8.25 -2.42 -4.40
N ILE A 140 -7.68 -2.89 -5.51
CA ILE A 140 -6.26 -3.25 -5.62
C ILE A 140 -5.36 -2.01 -5.41
N GLU A 141 -5.66 -0.91 -6.09
CA GLU A 141 -4.91 0.35 -5.99
C GLU A 141 -5.00 0.93 -4.57
N ARG A 142 -6.14 0.76 -3.89
CA ARG A 142 -6.31 1.17 -2.49
C ARG A 142 -5.52 0.32 -1.51
N ARG A 143 -5.48 -1.00 -1.71
CA ARG A 143 -4.61 -1.88 -0.91
C ARG A 143 -3.15 -1.49 -1.11
N LEU A 144 -2.71 -1.23 -2.34
CA LEU A 144 -1.35 -0.77 -2.61
C LEU A 144 -1.07 0.57 -1.93
N SER A 145 -1.98 1.54 -2.05
CA SER A 145 -1.77 2.84 -1.42
C SER A 145 -1.71 2.77 0.09
N LEU A 146 -2.58 1.97 0.73
CA LEU A 146 -2.52 1.78 2.17
C LEU A 146 -1.20 1.10 2.57
N CYS A 147 -0.76 0.10 1.82
CA CYS A 147 0.55 -0.50 2.03
C CYS A 147 1.65 0.56 1.98
N MET A 148 1.63 1.42 0.95
CA MET A 148 2.62 2.49 0.81
C MET A 148 2.62 3.41 2.03
N ASP A 149 1.45 3.85 2.50
CA ASP A 149 1.36 4.68 3.70
C ASP A 149 1.94 4.00 4.95
N LEU A 150 1.67 2.70 5.13
CA LEU A 150 2.25 1.93 6.26
C LEU A 150 3.77 1.84 6.16
N MET A 151 4.30 1.53 4.96
CA MET A 151 5.75 1.47 4.75
C MET A 151 6.40 2.84 4.94
N THR A 152 5.74 3.92 4.52
CA THR A 152 6.21 5.29 4.80
C THR A 152 6.27 5.55 6.29
N ILE A 153 5.21 5.25 7.05
CA ILE A 153 5.22 5.40 8.53
C ILE A 153 6.35 4.59 9.15
N PHE A 154 6.55 3.34 8.74
CA PHE A 154 7.63 2.49 9.26
C PHE A 154 9.00 3.09 8.95
N MET A 155 9.26 3.45 7.70
CA MET A 155 10.53 4.05 7.30
C MET A 155 10.76 5.39 8.00
N GLN A 156 9.74 6.22 8.18
CA GLN A 156 9.87 7.49 8.89
C GLN A 156 10.31 7.26 10.33
N VAL A 157 9.65 6.39 11.09
CA VAL A 157 10.05 6.09 12.46
C VAL A 157 11.42 5.41 12.52
N LEU A 158 11.67 4.42 11.66
CA LEU A 158 12.96 3.72 11.62
C LEU A 158 14.12 4.63 11.23
N ASN A 159 13.85 5.69 10.46
CA ASN A 159 14.81 6.74 10.17
C ASN A 159 14.83 7.84 11.21
N ASP A 160 13.82 7.94 12.08
CA ASP A 160 13.76 8.98 13.12
C ASP A 160 14.39 8.57 14.45
N ILE A 161 14.82 7.31 14.57
CA ILE A 161 15.43 6.78 15.78
C ILE A 161 16.79 7.46 16.03
N GLY A 162 16.86 8.14 17.16
CA GLY A 162 18.07 8.67 17.75
C GLY A 162 18.26 8.22 19.19
N VAL A 163 19.14 8.92 19.88
CA VAL A 163 19.55 8.60 21.24
C VAL A 163 19.44 9.84 22.10
N SER A 164 18.84 9.71 23.28
CA SER A 164 18.86 10.73 24.32
C SER A 164 19.26 10.08 25.63
N GLU A 165 20.35 10.56 26.22
CA GLU A 165 20.93 9.98 27.45
C GLU A 165 21.24 8.49 27.24
N GLU A 166 20.44 7.60 27.81
CA GLU A 166 20.60 6.14 27.75
C GLU A 166 19.41 5.43 27.07
N GLU A 167 18.52 6.19 26.43
CA GLU A 167 17.29 5.65 25.84
C GLU A 167 17.24 5.89 24.32
N TRP A 168 16.64 4.93 23.62
CA TRP A 168 16.25 5.10 22.24
C TRP A 168 15.04 6.02 22.17
N ILE A 169 15.12 7.07 21.36
CA ILE A 169 14.02 8.02 21.17
C ILE A 169 13.74 8.28 19.69
N SER A 170 12.51 8.62 19.36
CA SER A 170 12.14 9.28 18.12
C SER A 170 12.54 10.75 18.20
N ASN A 171 13.47 11.20 17.34
CA ASN A 171 14.10 12.52 17.44
C ASN A 171 13.11 13.69 17.36
N ASN A 172 12.03 13.55 16.57
CA ASN A 172 11.06 14.64 16.41
C ASN A 172 10.16 14.83 17.64
N GLU A 173 9.83 13.74 18.33
CA GLU A 173 8.82 13.77 19.40
C GLU A 173 9.40 13.52 20.80
N LYS A 174 10.67 13.09 20.89
CA LYS A 174 11.32 12.62 22.13
C LYS A 174 10.49 11.54 22.85
N LYS A 175 9.93 10.63 22.06
CA LYS A 175 9.11 9.51 22.52
C LYS A 175 9.81 8.18 22.25
N ASP A 176 9.37 7.13 22.94
CA ASP A 176 9.73 5.76 22.62
C ASP A 176 9.39 5.45 21.14
N PRO A 177 10.32 4.89 20.34
CA PRO A 177 10.08 4.61 18.92
C PRO A 177 8.86 3.73 18.62
N CYS A 178 8.58 2.72 19.44
CA CYS A 178 7.44 1.84 19.27
C CYS A 178 6.12 2.55 19.60
N ASP A 179 6.10 3.41 20.63
CA ASP A 179 4.93 4.24 20.91
C ASP A 179 4.68 5.25 19.77
N ASP A 180 5.73 5.93 19.30
CA ASP A 180 5.61 6.87 18.18
C ASP A 180 5.04 6.17 16.93
N MET A 181 5.57 5.00 16.59
CA MET A 181 5.02 4.19 15.49
C MET A 181 3.54 3.86 15.68
N TYR A 182 3.15 3.40 16.87
CA TYR A 182 1.75 3.11 17.18
C TYR A 182 0.88 4.36 17.08
N LYS A 183 1.32 5.52 17.60
CA LYS A 183 0.56 6.77 17.54
C LYS A 183 0.36 7.26 16.11
N LYS A 184 1.36 7.15 15.24
CA LYS A 184 1.22 7.48 13.82
C LYS A 184 0.22 6.54 13.13
N LEU A 185 0.30 5.24 13.39
CA LEU A 185 -0.66 4.26 12.88
C LEU A 185 -2.08 4.50 13.42
N GLU A 186 -2.24 4.74 14.71
CA GLU A 186 -3.50 5.03 15.38
C GLU A 186 -4.17 6.28 14.76
N GLY A 187 -3.40 7.35 14.55
CA GLY A 187 -3.89 8.57 13.89
C GLY A 187 -4.32 8.34 12.44
N TRP A 188 -3.59 7.50 11.70
CA TRP A 188 -3.85 7.26 10.28
C TRP A 188 -4.98 6.26 10.03
N ILE A 189 -4.84 5.04 10.56
CA ILE A 189 -5.67 3.88 10.27
C ILE A 189 -6.60 3.51 11.43
N GLY A 190 -6.55 4.25 12.54
CA GLY A 190 -7.38 4.04 13.71
C GLY A 190 -6.76 3.05 14.70
N PRO A 191 -7.21 3.08 15.97
CA PRO A 191 -6.57 2.33 17.06
C PRO A 191 -6.61 0.81 16.84
N LYS A 192 -7.74 0.26 16.37
CA LYS A 192 -7.91 -1.18 16.18
C LYS A 192 -6.97 -1.73 15.10
N ALA A 193 -6.92 -1.05 13.95
CA ALA A 193 -6.05 -1.44 12.85
C ALA A 193 -4.57 -1.18 13.16
N GLY A 194 -4.24 -0.04 13.80
CA GLY A 194 -2.89 0.27 14.26
C GLY A 194 -2.36 -0.78 15.24
N LYS A 195 -3.18 -1.18 16.22
CA LYS A 195 -2.84 -2.25 17.17
C LYS A 195 -2.57 -3.57 16.45
N LYS A 196 -3.43 -3.94 15.51
CA LYS A 196 -3.23 -5.15 14.69
C LYS A 196 -1.89 -5.11 13.96
N VAL A 197 -1.56 -3.99 13.33
CA VAL A 197 -0.29 -3.83 12.61
C VAL A 197 0.89 -3.99 13.56
N MET A 198 0.87 -3.35 14.73
CA MET A 198 1.93 -3.49 15.74
C MET A 198 2.09 -4.94 16.22
N ASP A 199 0.97 -5.60 16.54
CA ASP A 199 0.95 -6.97 17.06
C ASP A 199 1.42 -8.01 16.02
N ASP A 200 1.10 -7.78 14.75
CA ASP A 200 1.46 -8.67 13.64
C ASP A 200 2.91 -8.47 13.19
N TRP A 201 3.45 -7.24 13.22
CA TRP A 201 4.75 -6.90 12.62
C TRP A 201 5.90 -6.73 13.61
N PHE A 202 5.64 -6.23 14.81
CA PHE A 202 6.70 -5.79 15.74
C PHE A 202 6.65 -6.42 17.13
N ALA A 203 5.54 -7.07 17.51
CA ALA A 203 5.45 -7.71 18.82
C ALA A 203 6.35 -8.96 18.93
N PRO A 204 7.05 -9.17 20.07
CA PRO A 204 7.85 -10.38 20.30
C PRO A 204 6.96 -11.61 20.31
N LYS A 205 7.55 -12.80 20.07
CA LYS A 205 6.83 -14.08 20.02
C LYS A 205 5.84 -14.19 21.20
N SER A 206 4.57 -14.47 20.91
CA SER A 206 3.61 -14.76 22.00
C SER A 206 4.13 -15.94 22.82
N ARG A 207 3.88 -15.88 24.13
CA ARG A 207 4.32 -16.88 25.11
C ARG A 207 3.97 -18.30 24.63
N GLU A 208 4.87 -19.21 24.92
CA GLU A 208 4.80 -20.64 24.64
C GLU A 208 3.38 -21.19 24.92
N GLY A 209 2.75 -21.81 23.91
CA GLY A 209 1.43 -22.46 24.05
C GLY A 209 0.23 -21.74 23.41
N GLN A 210 0.37 -20.50 22.90
CA GLN A 210 -0.68 -19.93 22.05
C GLN A 210 -0.38 -20.17 20.57
N PRO A 211 -1.28 -20.81 19.81
CA PRO A 211 -1.19 -20.84 18.35
C PRO A 211 -1.35 -19.41 17.87
N SER A 212 -0.22 -18.72 17.68
CA SER A 212 -0.27 -17.34 17.24
C SER A 212 -0.87 -17.33 15.84
N GLN A 213 -1.99 -16.66 15.65
CA GLN A 213 -2.52 -16.37 14.32
C GLN A 213 -1.64 -15.36 13.55
N ARG A 214 -0.37 -15.23 13.91
CA ARG A 214 0.57 -14.32 13.28
C ARG A 214 0.80 -14.77 11.86
N ILE A 215 0.74 -13.77 11.00
CA ILE A 215 0.60 -13.92 9.56
C ILE A 215 1.83 -14.57 8.96
N ILE A 216 3.04 -14.28 9.48
CA ILE A 216 4.27 -14.94 9.04
C ILE A 216 5.24 -15.08 10.22
N ARG A 217 5.76 -16.30 10.38
CA ARG A 217 6.95 -16.60 11.19
C ARG A 217 8.00 -17.15 10.23
N ILE A 218 9.09 -16.41 10.01
CA ILE A 218 10.18 -16.89 9.15
C ILE A 218 11.13 -17.71 10.02
N GLU A 219 11.29 -18.99 9.68
CA GLU A 219 12.13 -19.96 10.40
C GLU A 219 13.59 -19.48 10.57
N ASN A 220 14.07 -18.69 9.62
CA ASN A 220 15.40 -18.09 9.61
C ASN A 220 15.34 -16.56 9.59
N SER A 221 14.41 -15.90 10.29
CA SER A 221 14.60 -14.46 10.57
C SER A 221 15.78 -14.32 11.54
N ASN A 222 16.97 -14.46 10.98
CA ASN A 222 18.12 -13.78 11.47
C ASN A 222 17.65 -12.34 11.73
N LYS A 223 17.98 -11.80 12.91
CA LYS A 223 18.71 -10.54 12.89
C LYS A 223 17.89 -9.36 12.26
N GLY A 224 17.10 -8.64 13.07
CA GLY A 224 16.27 -7.51 12.61
C GLY A 224 14.76 -7.70 12.73
N GLY A 225 14.33 -8.92 13.07
CA GLY A 225 12.96 -9.37 12.86
C GLY A 225 12.73 -9.80 11.39
N PRO A 226 11.51 -10.23 11.03
CA PRO A 226 11.23 -10.76 9.69
C PRO A 226 11.36 -9.74 8.54
N TRP A 227 11.56 -8.47 8.89
CA TRP A 227 11.55 -7.35 7.93
C TRP A 227 12.92 -6.68 7.77
N GLY A 228 13.92 -7.08 8.56
CA GLY A 228 15.25 -6.46 8.61
C GLY A 228 15.91 -6.33 7.25
N GLU A 229 15.94 -7.43 6.49
CA GLU A 229 16.53 -7.47 5.14
C GLU A 229 15.86 -6.46 4.18
N PHE A 230 14.52 -6.33 4.21
CA PHE A 230 13.79 -5.37 3.37
C PHE A 230 14.16 -3.92 3.70
N PHE A 231 14.16 -3.58 4.99
CA PHE A 231 14.48 -2.23 5.45
C PHE A 231 15.98 -1.89 5.28
N GLY A 232 16.86 -2.89 5.38
CA GLY A 232 18.29 -2.77 5.07
C GLY A 232 18.57 -2.42 3.61
N LEU A 233 17.78 -2.96 2.67
CA LEU A 233 17.90 -2.66 1.25
C LEU A 233 17.46 -1.23 0.90
N VAL A 234 16.43 -0.69 1.57
CA VAL A 234 16.03 0.72 1.42
C VAL A 234 16.82 1.69 2.29
N LYS A 235 17.85 1.20 2.99
CA LYS A 235 18.79 1.97 3.80
C LYS A 235 18.09 2.82 4.87
N THR A 236 17.29 2.19 5.74
CA THR A 236 16.78 2.85 6.97
C THR A 236 17.80 2.85 8.11
N ILE A 237 17.67 3.73 9.12
CA ILE A 237 18.72 3.91 10.18
C ILE A 237 18.70 2.71 11.11
N ALA A 238 17.51 2.39 11.59
CA ALA A 238 17.20 1.06 12.10
C ALA A 238 16.59 0.23 10.97
N VAL A 239 16.97 -1.05 10.88
CA VAL A 239 16.35 -2.03 9.99
C VAL A 239 15.18 -2.76 10.65
N GLY A 240 14.99 -2.60 11.96
CA GLY A 240 13.88 -3.21 12.67
C GLY A 240 13.70 -2.74 14.10
N LEU A 241 12.55 -3.09 14.67
CA LEU A 241 12.15 -2.81 16.05
C LEU A 241 11.51 -4.05 16.66
N GLN A 242 11.69 -4.22 17.97
CA GLN A 242 10.89 -5.14 18.77
C GLN A 242 10.10 -4.36 19.80
N CYS A 243 8.77 -4.43 19.71
CA CYS A 243 7.86 -3.64 20.52
C CYS A 243 7.11 -4.50 21.52
N SER A 244 7.02 -4.08 22.77
CA SER A 244 6.20 -4.74 23.80
C SER A 244 5.06 -3.82 24.23
N GLN A 245 3.89 -4.38 24.52
CA GLN A 245 2.78 -3.60 25.06
C GLN A 245 2.95 -3.47 26.58
N SER A 246 2.83 -2.26 27.11
CA SER A 246 2.84 -2.04 28.56
C SER A 246 1.61 -2.70 29.21
N ALA A 247 1.84 -3.51 30.25
CA ALA A 247 0.76 -4.21 30.96
C ALA A 247 -0.19 -3.23 31.68
N ASP A 248 0.33 -2.09 32.10
CA ASP A 248 -0.37 -1.16 33.00
C ASP A 248 -1.15 -0.07 32.25
N GLN A 249 -0.82 0.19 30.98
CA GLN A 249 -1.31 1.39 30.26
C GLN A 249 -2.12 1.10 29.00
N GLY A 250 -2.43 -0.15 28.70
CA GLY A 250 -3.48 -0.60 27.75
C GLY A 250 -3.27 -0.26 26.27
N ALA A 251 -2.57 0.80 25.91
CA ALA A 251 -2.34 1.28 24.55
C ALA A 251 -0.93 1.85 24.33
N GLU A 252 -0.07 1.85 25.35
CA GLU A 252 1.31 2.28 25.21
C GLU A 252 2.21 1.11 24.79
N TYR A 253 3.08 1.38 23.84
CA TYR A 253 4.11 0.46 23.38
C TYR A 253 5.48 0.92 23.88
N MET A 254 6.34 -0.04 24.20
CA MET A 254 7.71 0.20 24.63
C MET A 254 8.68 -0.53 23.72
N THR A 255 9.76 0.14 23.37
CA THR A 255 10.84 -0.39 22.57
C THR A 255 11.69 -1.30 23.44
N SER A 256 11.61 -2.61 23.16
CA SER A 256 12.45 -3.61 23.83
C SER A 256 13.79 -3.80 23.11
N CYS A 257 13.85 -3.47 21.82
CA CYS A 257 15.06 -3.62 21.02
C CYS A 257 15.00 -2.78 19.74
N VAL A 258 16.13 -2.17 19.39
CA VAL A 258 16.38 -1.57 18.07
C VAL A 258 17.41 -2.40 17.31
N TYR A 259 17.15 -2.67 16.03
CA TYR A 259 18.09 -3.34 15.15
C TYR A 259 18.65 -2.33 14.16
N ARG A 260 19.93 -1.98 14.28
CA ARG A 260 20.62 -1.03 13.37
C ARG A 260 21.30 -1.70 12.19
N ASN A 261 21.69 -2.94 12.40
CA ASN A 261 22.00 -3.89 11.34
C ASN A 261 21.05 -5.07 11.53
N GLU A 262 21.09 -6.00 10.59
CA GLU A 262 20.40 -7.26 10.79
C GLU A 262 20.91 -7.83 12.14
N ASP A 263 22.22 -7.92 12.34
CA ASP A 263 22.78 -8.85 13.32
C ASP A 263 22.57 -8.61 14.80
N ASN A 264 22.41 -7.37 15.24
CA ASN A 264 22.55 -7.03 16.64
C ASN A 264 21.34 -6.26 17.15
N CYS A 265 20.55 -6.95 17.98
CA CYS A 265 19.55 -6.33 18.82
C CYS A 265 20.22 -5.43 19.87
N GLN A 266 19.88 -4.14 19.88
CA GLN A 266 20.39 -3.16 20.84
C GLN A 266 19.25 -2.75 21.80
N PRO A 267 19.16 -3.35 23.00
CA PRO A 267 18.14 -2.97 23.98
C PRO A 267 18.35 -1.56 24.51
N THR A 268 19.61 -1.12 24.61
CA THR A 268 20.01 0.24 24.96
C THR A 268 21.01 0.78 23.93
N PRO A 269 21.07 2.11 23.73
CA PRO A 269 22.09 2.73 22.90
C PRO A 269 23.49 2.49 23.48
N PRO A 270 24.47 2.08 22.66
CA PRO A 270 25.86 2.02 23.08
C PRO A 270 26.44 3.44 23.25
N GLU A 271 27.01 3.71 24.42
CA GLU A 271 27.52 5.04 24.83
C GLU A 271 28.55 5.61 23.83
N ASP A 272 29.38 4.75 23.23
CA ASP A 272 30.44 5.13 22.29
C ASP A 272 29.92 5.41 20.85
N GLN A 273 28.63 5.20 20.57
CA GLN A 273 28.06 5.37 19.22
C GLN A 273 27.14 6.57 19.06
N ILE A 274 26.82 7.31 20.13
CA ILE A 274 25.88 8.44 20.07
C ILE A 274 26.31 9.47 19.02
N SER A 275 27.59 9.83 19.00
CA SER A 275 28.15 10.77 18.02
C SER A 275 28.16 10.19 16.60
N LYS A 276 28.48 8.90 16.45
CA LYS A 276 28.46 8.21 15.15
C LYS A 276 27.07 8.15 14.54
N ILE A 277 26.04 7.90 15.36
CA ILE A 277 24.64 7.93 14.92
C ILE A 277 24.35 9.32 14.36
N GLN A 278 24.60 10.38 15.13
CA GLN A 278 24.35 11.75 14.66
C GLN A 278 25.10 12.09 13.36
N GLU A 279 26.32 11.58 13.15
CA GLU A 279 27.06 11.77 11.91
C GLU A 279 26.49 10.97 10.73
N GLU A 280 26.07 9.72 10.94
CA GLU A 280 25.41 8.90 9.93
C GLU A 280 24.14 9.56 9.40
N TRP A 281 23.38 10.21 10.28
CA TRP A 281 22.20 11.00 9.93
C TRP A 281 22.53 12.13 8.94
N ILE A 282 23.59 12.89 9.19
CA ILE A 282 24.01 14.03 8.34
C ILE A 282 24.48 13.55 6.96
N ASN A 283 25.18 12.41 6.90
CA ASN A 283 25.75 11.91 5.65
C ASN A 283 24.70 11.28 4.72
N ARG A 284 23.50 10.96 5.22
CA ARG A 284 22.53 10.15 4.49
C ARG A 284 21.74 10.87 3.41
N ASP A 285 21.56 12.19 3.52
CA ASP A 285 20.88 12.98 2.50
C ASP A 285 21.54 12.79 1.12
N LYS A 286 22.86 12.57 1.08
CA LYS A 286 23.60 12.30 -0.16
C LYS A 286 23.31 10.91 -0.73
N THR A 287 23.31 9.88 0.13
CA THR A 287 23.04 8.49 -0.28
C THR A 287 21.59 8.31 -0.73
N GLY A 288 20.65 9.12 -0.22
CA GLY A 288 19.24 8.99 -0.52
C GLY A 288 18.89 9.13 -2.01
N GLN A 289 19.55 10.06 -2.71
CA GLN A 289 19.35 10.30 -4.15
C GLN A 289 19.88 9.16 -5.02
N GLU A 290 21.01 8.56 -4.64
CA GLU A 290 21.59 7.43 -5.36
C GLU A 290 20.69 6.19 -5.26
N VAL A 291 20.20 5.90 -4.06
CA VAL A 291 19.27 4.78 -3.79
C VAL A 291 17.98 4.96 -4.60
N GLU A 292 17.41 6.16 -4.66
CA GLU A 292 16.20 6.44 -5.45
C GLU A 292 16.43 6.20 -6.94
N THR A 293 17.54 6.69 -7.48
CA THR A 293 17.88 6.50 -8.89
C THR A 293 18.02 5.01 -9.22
N GLN A 294 18.63 4.24 -8.32
CA GLN A 294 18.76 2.79 -8.47
C GLN A 294 17.40 2.08 -8.38
N LEU A 295 16.56 2.44 -7.40
CA LEU A 295 15.23 1.84 -7.23
C LEU A 295 14.31 2.13 -8.41
N THR A 296 14.29 3.37 -8.92
CA THR A 296 13.45 3.75 -10.07
C THR A 296 13.86 3.00 -11.33
N LYS A 297 15.17 2.90 -11.60
CA LYS A 297 15.70 2.10 -12.72
C LYS A 297 15.34 0.63 -12.57
N THR A 298 15.46 0.11 -11.35
CA THR A 298 15.18 -1.28 -11.04
C THR A 298 13.69 -1.59 -11.17
N GLU A 299 12.81 -0.73 -10.65
CA GLU A 299 11.35 -0.87 -10.77
C GLU A 299 10.92 -0.88 -12.24
N THR A 300 11.50 0.01 -13.05
CA THR A 300 11.24 0.06 -14.50
C THR A 300 11.67 -1.25 -15.17
N ARG A 301 12.91 -1.69 -14.93
CA ARG A 301 13.46 -2.93 -15.49
C ARG A 301 12.66 -4.16 -15.09
N THR A 302 12.37 -4.32 -13.79
CA THR A 302 11.63 -5.47 -13.26
C THR A 302 10.19 -5.47 -13.76
N GLY A 303 9.55 -4.30 -13.85
CA GLY A 303 8.24 -4.15 -14.48
C GLY A 303 8.22 -4.54 -15.97
N GLU A 304 9.27 -4.17 -16.73
CA GLU A 304 9.42 -4.58 -18.13
C GLU A 304 9.65 -6.09 -18.27
N GLN A 305 10.50 -6.68 -17.42
CA GLN A 305 10.74 -8.13 -17.40
C GLN A 305 9.45 -8.90 -17.06
N LEU A 306 8.70 -8.43 -16.07
CA LEU A 306 7.40 -9.00 -15.70
C LEU A 306 6.42 -8.89 -16.86
N LYS A 307 6.31 -7.73 -17.51
CA LYS A 307 5.44 -7.55 -18.67
C LYS A 307 5.79 -8.54 -19.79
N GLN A 308 7.07 -8.70 -20.11
CA GLN A 308 7.53 -9.67 -21.11
C GLN A 308 7.26 -11.11 -20.68
N TYR A 309 7.37 -11.42 -19.39
CA TYR A 309 7.06 -12.73 -18.85
C TYR A 309 5.56 -13.04 -19.02
N ILE A 310 4.68 -12.11 -18.66
CA ILE A 310 3.22 -12.23 -18.82
C ILE A 310 2.82 -12.37 -20.30
N GLU A 311 3.48 -11.63 -21.21
CA GLU A 311 3.24 -11.74 -22.64
C GLU A 311 3.71 -13.09 -23.23
N LYS A 312 4.75 -13.69 -22.66
CA LYS A 312 5.32 -14.98 -23.11
C LYS A 312 4.64 -16.19 -22.48
N SER A 313 4.14 -16.08 -21.26
CA SER A 313 3.30 -17.13 -20.66
C SER A 313 2.09 -17.28 -21.58
N GLU A 314 2.06 -18.37 -22.36
CA GLU A 314 0.96 -18.64 -23.27
C GLU A 314 -0.36 -18.44 -22.52
N PRO A 315 -1.33 -17.71 -23.09
CA PRO A 315 -2.58 -17.50 -22.41
C PRO A 315 -3.15 -18.88 -22.10
N ASN A 316 -3.21 -19.21 -20.80
CA ASN A 316 -3.95 -20.36 -20.31
C ASN A 316 -5.28 -20.33 -21.08
N THR A 317 -5.55 -21.37 -21.86
CA THR A 317 -6.54 -21.34 -22.96
C THR A 317 -7.91 -20.86 -22.48
N VAL A 318 -8.18 -21.02 -21.18
CA VAL A 318 -9.32 -20.52 -20.42
C VAL A 318 -9.47 -18.99 -20.46
N GLY A 319 -8.39 -18.21 -20.29
CA GLY A 319 -8.45 -16.74 -20.30
C GLY A 319 -8.74 -16.16 -21.68
N ALA A 320 -8.16 -16.74 -22.73
CA ALA A 320 -8.45 -16.38 -24.12
C ALA A 320 -9.91 -16.72 -24.50
N ILE A 321 -10.46 -17.82 -23.99
CA ILE A 321 -11.86 -18.20 -24.20
C ILE A 321 -12.80 -17.20 -23.52
N ILE A 322 -12.56 -16.84 -22.26
CA ILE A 322 -13.42 -15.89 -21.53
C ILE A 322 -13.33 -14.47 -22.13
N GLY A 323 -12.13 -14.01 -22.48
CA GLY A 323 -11.92 -12.73 -23.16
C GLY A 323 -12.58 -12.67 -24.55
N GLY A 324 -12.51 -13.77 -25.30
CA GLY A 324 -13.19 -13.94 -26.59
C GLY A 324 -14.72 -13.90 -26.45
N VAL A 325 -15.27 -14.59 -25.44
CA VAL A 325 -16.73 -14.60 -25.19
C VAL A 325 -17.23 -13.22 -24.79
N LEU A 326 -16.53 -12.49 -23.92
CA LEU A 326 -16.91 -11.13 -23.53
C LEU A 326 -16.86 -10.13 -24.69
N SER A 327 -15.85 -10.21 -25.54
CA SER A 327 -15.75 -9.34 -26.73
C SER A 327 -16.83 -9.66 -27.76
N ILE A 328 -17.24 -10.92 -27.92
CA ILE A 328 -18.41 -11.31 -28.73
C ILE A 328 -19.71 -10.74 -28.13
N ILE A 329 -19.91 -10.83 -26.81
CA ILE A 329 -21.11 -10.29 -26.13
C ILE A 329 -21.19 -8.77 -26.30
N LEU A 330 -20.07 -8.05 -26.16
CA LEU A 330 -20.02 -6.60 -26.35
C LEU A 330 -20.29 -6.21 -27.80
N ALA A 331 -19.74 -6.95 -28.77
CA ALA A 331 -20.01 -6.74 -30.19
C ALA A 331 -21.49 -7.01 -30.54
N MET A 332 -22.10 -8.04 -29.97
CA MET A 332 -23.54 -8.30 -30.16
C MET A 332 -24.41 -7.22 -29.52
N SER A 333 -24.00 -6.70 -28.35
CA SER A 333 -24.73 -5.64 -27.65
C SER A 333 -24.69 -4.32 -28.42
N SER A 334 -23.55 -3.97 -29.03
CA SER A 334 -23.43 -2.77 -29.87
C SER A 334 -24.24 -2.91 -31.17
N LEU A 335 -24.20 -4.07 -31.82
CA LEU A 335 -25.03 -4.37 -32.99
C LEU A 335 -26.52 -4.32 -32.66
N TYR A 336 -26.94 -4.83 -31.50
CA TYR A 336 -28.33 -4.73 -31.04
C TYR A 336 -28.76 -3.28 -30.80
N GLY A 337 -27.89 -2.45 -30.22
CA GLY A 337 -28.14 -1.01 -30.07
C GLY A 337 -28.36 -0.31 -31.41
N ILE A 338 -27.50 -0.58 -32.40
CA ILE A 338 -27.63 -0.03 -33.76
C ILE A 338 -28.92 -0.51 -34.43
N TRP A 339 -29.23 -1.81 -34.34
CA TRP A 339 -30.45 -2.39 -34.90
C TRP A 339 -31.71 -1.75 -34.28
N ARG A 340 -31.72 -1.56 -32.96
CA ARG A 340 -32.85 -0.95 -32.23
C ARG A 340 -33.10 0.49 -32.71
N ILE A 341 -32.05 1.31 -32.81
CA ILE A 341 -32.16 2.70 -33.28
C ILE A 341 -32.72 2.75 -34.71
N SER A 342 -32.16 1.93 -35.60
CA SER A 342 -32.62 1.84 -36.99
C SER A 342 -34.10 1.46 -37.09
N ASN A 343 -34.54 0.44 -36.34
CA ASN A 343 -35.93 -0.03 -36.36
C ASN A 343 -36.91 0.99 -35.76
N THR A 344 -36.51 1.76 -34.75
CA THR A 344 -37.33 2.88 -34.24
C THR A 344 -37.49 4.01 -35.25
N SER A 345 -36.47 4.31 -36.06
CA SER A 345 -36.58 5.35 -37.10
C SER A 345 -37.55 4.97 -38.22
N LEU A 346 -37.63 3.67 -38.55
CA LEU A 346 -38.54 3.15 -39.56
C LEU A 346 -40.00 3.20 -39.10
N LYS A 347 -40.27 2.98 -37.81
CA LYS A 347 -41.62 3.18 -37.24
C LYS A 347 -41.99 4.67 -37.20
N ALA A 348 -41.07 5.54 -36.79
CA ALA A 348 -41.33 6.99 -36.76
C ALA A 348 -41.66 7.57 -38.14
N ARG A 349 -41.06 7.06 -39.22
CA ARG A 349 -41.38 7.46 -40.61
C ARG A 349 -42.74 6.97 -41.11
N ARG A 350 -43.35 5.96 -40.47
CA ARG A 350 -44.71 5.50 -40.83
C ARG A 350 -45.81 6.32 -40.15
N GLU A 351 -45.48 7.09 -39.11
CA GLU A 351 -46.47 7.85 -38.33
C GLU A 351 -46.44 9.37 -38.57
N THR A 352 -45.62 9.87 -39.49
CA THR A 352 -45.73 11.27 -39.96
C THR A 352 -46.99 11.44 -40.81
N LYS A 353 -48.15 11.48 -40.13
CA LYS A 353 -49.35 12.17 -40.59
C LYS A 353 -48.99 13.63 -40.86
N LYS A 354 -49.47 14.11 -42.00
CA LYS A 354 -49.40 15.47 -42.52
C LYS A 354 -49.63 16.50 -41.38
N PRO A 355 -48.67 17.39 -41.06
CA PRO A 355 -48.90 18.44 -40.08
C PRO A 355 -49.96 19.41 -40.62
N GLU A 356 -51.07 19.56 -39.88
CA GLU A 356 -51.99 20.68 -40.04
C GLU A 356 -51.27 21.98 -39.69
N ALA A 357 -51.56 23.02 -40.48
CA ALA A 357 -50.89 24.31 -40.41
C ALA A 357 -51.10 24.98 -39.03
N PRO A 358 -50.04 25.54 -38.41
CA PRO A 358 -50.18 26.24 -37.15
C PRO A 358 -50.90 27.57 -37.35
N GLU A 359 -51.99 27.74 -36.61
CA GLU A 359 -52.75 28.97 -36.42
C GLU A 359 -51.86 30.03 -35.72
N GLN A 360 -51.85 31.24 -36.26
CA GLN A 360 -50.98 32.32 -35.81
C GLN A 360 -51.43 32.83 -34.42
N ILE A 361 -50.60 32.60 -33.40
CA ILE A 361 -50.81 33.20 -32.07
C ILE A 361 -49.99 34.49 -31.94
N ASN A 362 -50.73 35.54 -31.62
CA ASN A 362 -50.31 36.92 -31.44
C ASN A 362 -49.17 37.12 -30.44
N LYS A 363 -48.29 38.06 -30.79
CA LYS A 363 -47.22 38.62 -29.95
C LYS A 363 -47.79 39.27 -28.69
N VAL A 364 -47.37 38.81 -27.52
CA VAL A 364 -47.49 39.57 -26.27
C VAL A 364 -46.08 39.99 -25.84
N GLY A 365 -45.86 41.31 -25.80
CA GLY A 365 -44.60 41.92 -25.41
C GLY A 365 -44.36 41.83 -23.91
N VAL A 366 -43.14 41.48 -23.53
CA VAL A 366 -42.66 41.52 -22.15
C VAL A 366 -41.61 42.62 -22.04
N ARG A 367 -41.91 43.66 -21.26
CA ARG A 367 -40.97 44.69 -20.82
C ARG A 367 -40.20 44.16 -19.60
N TYR A 368 -38.89 44.36 -19.59
CA TYR A 368 -38.07 44.17 -18.38
C TYR A 368 -37.83 45.53 -17.71
N PRO A 369 -37.95 45.64 -16.38
CA PRO A 369 -37.40 46.76 -15.64
C PRO A 369 -35.91 46.55 -15.36
N VAL A 370 -35.13 47.59 -15.64
CA VAL A 370 -33.74 47.76 -15.23
C VAL A 370 -33.75 48.34 -13.82
N THR A 371 -33.05 47.71 -12.88
CA THR A 371 -32.67 48.36 -11.61
C THR A 371 -31.18 48.19 -11.41
N PHE A 372 -30.47 49.31 -11.43
CA PHE A 372 -29.12 49.48 -10.94
C PHE A 372 -29.18 49.82 -9.45
N SER A 373 -28.37 49.15 -8.63
CA SER A 373 -27.87 49.62 -7.34
C SER A 373 -26.54 48.93 -7.05
#